data_AF-A0A1D9H6K3-F1
#
_entry.id   AF-A0A1D9H6K3-F1
#
_cell.length_a   1.000
_cell.length_b   1.000
_cell.length_c   1.000
_cell.angle_alpha   90.00
_cell.angle_beta   90.00
_cell.angle_gamma   90.00
#
_symmetry.space_group_name_H-M   'P 1'
#
loop_
_entity.id
_entity.type
_entity.pdbx_description
1 polymer ?
#
loop_
_entity_poly.entity_id
_entity_poly.type
_entity_poly.pdbx_seq_one_letter_code
_entity_poly.pdbx_strand_id
1 'polypeptide(L)'
;MSARTPCAEQSTLLESPAHQFAITRQSPLIADLIALTYPANTSAKDSLRAQELAYELGALSNTILDVTQQGCVELWRVSAGLAAVLRLLEADEEADEEADMDTVGIHCLLAPLKAQLDEAVSRVQAMI
;
A
#
# COMPACT_ATOMS: atom_id res chain seq x y z
N MET A 1 -32.16 4.13 -39.03
CA MET A 1 -31.44 3.07 -38.30
C MET A 1 -30.51 3.76 -37.31
N SER A 2 -30.82 3.68 -36.03
CA SER A 2 -30.26 4.51 -34.96
C SER A 2 -28.80 4.19 -34.64
N ALA A 3 -28.05 5.26 -34.35
CA ALA A 3 -26.71 5.25 -33.78
C ALA A 3 -26.66 4.60 -32.39
N ARG A 4 -25.54 3.94 -32.07
CA ARG A 4 -25.05 3.71 -30.69
C ARG A 4 -23.57 3.29 -30.70
N THR A 5 -22.74 4.15 -30.13
CA THR A 5 -21.54 3.83 -29.33
C THR A 5 -21.73 4.56 -28.00
N PRO A 6 -21.00 4.30 -26.89
CA PRO A 6 -20.15 3.17 -26.51
C PRO A 6 -20.60 2.52 -25.16
N CYS A 7 -20.16 1.31 -24.83
CA CYS A 7 -20.21 0.82 -23.44
C CYS A 7 -18.83 1.04 -22.80
N ALA A 8 -18.77 1.98 -21.86
CA ALA A 8 -17.69 2.12 -20.92
C ALA A 8 -17.85 1.03 -19.86
N GLU A 9 -16.91 0.10 -19.77
CA GLU A 9 -16.79 -0.76 -18.59
C GLU A 9 -15.84 -0.09 -17.61
N GLN A 10 -16.44 0.58 -16.64
CA GLN A 10 -15.82 1.12 -15.45
C GLN A 10 -15.52 -0.01 -14.45
N SER A 11 -14.30 0.03 -13.93
CA SER A 11 -13.97 -0.12 -12.51
C SER A 11 -14.49 -1.34 -11.76
N THR A 12 -13.59 -2.28 -11.50
CA THR A 12 -13.37 -2.77 -10.13
C THR A 12 -11.87 -2.99 -9.93
N LEU A 13 -11.12 -1.89 -9.81
CA LEU A 13 -9.81 -1.95 -9.18
C LEU A 13 -10.04 -2.42 -7.74
N LEU A 14 -9.48 -3.59 -7.43
CA LEU A 14 -9.37 -4.14 -6.09
C LEU A 14 -8.58 -3.15 -5.22
N GLU A 15 -9.27 -2.18 -4.62
CA GLU A 15 -8.69 -1.29 -3.62
C GLU A 15 -8.37 -2.10 -2.37
N SER A 16 -7.08 -2.27 -2.14
CA SER A 16 -6.50 -2.93 -0.98
C SER A 16 -6.91 -2.22 0.33
N PRO A 17 -7.29 -2.95 1.39
CA PRO A 17 -7.87 -2.39 2.62
C PRO A 17 -6.92 -1.45 3.38
N ALA A 18 -5.60 -1.50 3.14
CA ALA A 18 -4.64 -0.63 3.83
C ALA A 18 -4.77 0.86 3.43
N HIS A 19 -5.09 1.15 2.16
CA HIS A 19 -5.31 2.53 1.69
C HIS A 19 -6.60 3.13 2.26
N GLN A 20 -7.54 2.26 2.62
CA GLN A 20 -8.85 2.63 3.10
C GLN A 20 -8.81 3.30 4.49
N PHE A 21 -7.74 3.16 5.28
CA PHE A 21 -7.68 3.75 6.63
C PHE A 21 -6.99 5.12 6.67
N ALA A 22 -5.92 5.33 5.91
CA ALA A 22 -5.18 6.60 5.89
C ALA A 22 -5.92 7.70 5.10
N ILE A 23 -6.48 7.36 3.94
CA ILE A 23 -7.25 8.28 3.10
C ILE A 23 -8.52 8.73 3.84
N THR A 24 -9.18 7.82 4.56
CA THR A 24 -10.39 8.12 5.35
C THR A 24 -10.13 9.13 6.47
N ARG A 25 -8.90 9.18 7.02
CA ARG A 25 -8.50 10.19 8.01
C ARG A 25 -8.03 11.51 7.39
N GLN A 26 -7.37 11.48 6.23
CA GLN A 26 -6.89 12.70 5.56
C GLN A 26 -8.01 13.49 4.87
N SER A 27 -8.99 12.80 4.30
CA SER A 27 -10.11 13.40 3.55
C SER A 27 -10.86 14.52 4.31
N PRO A 28 -11.29 14.34 5.58
CA PRO A 28 -11.96 15.41 6.31
C PRO A 28 -11.04 16.60 6.62
N LEU A 29 -9.78 16.37 6.99
CA LEU A 29 -8.83 17.45 7.30
C LEU A 29 -8.52 18.31 6.06
N ILE A 30 -8.38 17.70 4.90
CA ILE A 30 -8.16 18.40 3.63
C ILE A 30 -9.41 19.20 3.24
N ALA A 31 -10.61 18.61 3.38
CA ALA A 31 -11.86 19.30 3.10
C ALA A 31 -12.06 20.53 4.00
N ASP A 32 -11.74 20.41 5.30
CA ASP A 32 -11.83 21.52 6.26
C ASP A 32 -10.80 22.61 5.98
N LEU A 33 -9.57 22.24 5.60
CA LEU A 33 -8.53 23.20 5.20
C LEU A 33 -8.93 23.98 3.93
N ILE A 34 -9.50 23.29 2.94
CA ILE A 34 -10.00 23.91 1.70
C ILE A 34 -11.16 24.86 2.01
N ALA A 35 -12.09 24.46 2.87
CA ALA A 35 -13.23 25.29 3.28
C ALA A 35 -12.80 26.57 4.01
N LEU A 36 -11.70 26.51 4.79
CA LEU A 36 -11.14 27.67 5.49
C LEU A 36 -10.33 28.61 4.59
N THR A 37 -9.86 28.15 3.44
CA THR A 37 -8.96 28.90 2.55
C THR A 37 -9.66 29.56 1.34
N TYR A 38 -10.98 29.42 1.18
CA TYR A 38 -11.72 29.95 0.00
C TYR A 38 -13.11 30.57 0.34
N PRO A 39 -13.43 31.86 0.04
CA PRO A 39 -12.60 33.07 -0.01
C PRO A 39 -13.07 34.26 0.90
N ALA A 40 -12.12 35.20 1.06
CA ALA A 40 -12.20 36.68 1.14
C ALA A 40 -12.27 37.46 2.48
N ASN A 41 -12.62 36.87 3.62
CA ASN A 41 -12.51 37.59 4.90
C ASN A 41 -12.16 36.62 6.03
N THR A 42 -10.98 36.01 5.93
CA THR A 42 -10.49 35.11 6.98
C THR A 42 -10.25 35.94 8.24
N SER A 43 -11.08 35.73 9.25
CA SER A 43 -10.83 36.28 10.57
C SER A 43 -9.48 35.76 11.07
N ALA A 44 -8.80 36.50 11.95
CA ALA A 44 -7.61 36.00 12.64
C ALA A 44 -7.87 34.61 13.29
N LYS A 45 -9.10 34.36 13.73
CA LYS A 45 -9.55 33.06 14.26
C LYS A 45 -9.57 31.95 13.21
N ASP A 46 -9.99 32.24 11.98
CA ASP A 46 -10.03 31.27 10.88
C ASP A 46 -8.63 30.94 10.39
N SER A 47 -7.74 31.94 10.37
CA SER A 47 -6.31 31.74 10.10
C SER A 47 -5.63 30.86 11.14
N LEU A 48 -5.92 31.06 12.44
CA LEU A 48 -5.40 30.20 13.51
C LEU A 48 -5.89 28.76 13.37
N ARG A 49 -7.18 28.56 13.05
CA ARG A 49 -7.74 27.22 12.81
C ARG A 49 -7.16 26.54 11.58
N ALA A 50 -6.98 27.27 10.48
CA ALA A 50 -6.34 26.73 9.29
C ALA A 50 -4.90 26.28 9.59
N GLN A 51 -4.18 27.04 10.44
CA GLN A 51 -2.84 26.68 10.86
C GLN A 51 -2.80 25.46 11.79
N GLU A 52 -3.75 25.34 12.71
CA GLU A 52 -3.92 24.16 13.57
C GLU A 52 -4.22 22.90 12.72
N LEU A 53 -5.14 22.99 11.77
CA LEU A 53 -5.45 21.88 10.86
C LEU A 53 -4.28 21.52 9.94
N ALA A 54 -3.53 22.51 9.45
CA ALA A 54 -2.31 22.26 8.67
C ALA A 54 -1.25 21.53 9.51
N TYR A 55 -1.11 21.90 10.79
CA TYR A 55 -0.22 21.21 11.72
C TYR A 55 -0.68 19.77 11.99
N GLU A 56 -1.97 19.55 12.24
CA GLU A 56 -2.54 18.21 12.44
C GLU A 56 -2.38 17.33 11.20
N LEU A 57 -2.62 17.88 10.01
CA LEU A 57 -2.41 17.18 8.74
C LEU A 57 -0.94 16.82 8.53
N GLY A 58 -0.02 17.72 8.88
CA GLY A 58 1.42 17.45 8.87
C GLY A 58 1.83 16.33 9.83
N ALA A 59 1.31 16.37 11.07
CA ALA A 59 1.56 15.33 12.06
C ALA A 59 1.00 13.96 11.63
N LEU A 60 -0.21 13.94 11.06
CA LEU A 60 -0.83 12.74 10.51
C LEU A 60 -0.02 12.20 9.32
N SER A 61 0.44 13.08 8.42
CA SER A 61 1.28 12.70 7.27
C SER A 61 2.60 12.07 7.73
N ASN A 62 3.27 12.65 8.72
CA ASN A 62 4.50 12.09 9.30
C ASN A 62 4.24 10.71 9.94
N THR A 63 3.12 10.56 10.65
CA THR A 63 2.75 9.27 11.27
C THR A 63 2.49 8.20 10.21
N ILE A 64 1.79 8.55 9.12
CA ILE A 64 1.55 7.63 8.00
C ILE A 64 2.88 7.23 7.36
N LEU A 65 3.78 8.18 7.13
CA LEU A 65 5.10 7.91 6.57
C LEU A 65 5.90 6.94 7.45
N ASP A 66 6.00 7.21 8.75
CA ASP A 66 6.76 6.39 9.70
C ASP A 66 6.21 4.94 9.76
N VAL A 67 4.90 4.80 9.95
CA VAL A 67 4.24 3.48 9.99
C VAL A 67 4.40 2.74 8.67
N THR A 68 4.27 3.43 7.53
CA THR A 68 4.40 2.80 6.21
C THR A 68 5.83 2.34 5.97
N GLN A 69 6.83 3.16 6.31
CA GLN A 69 8.24 2.81 6.18
C GLN A 69 8.59 1.61 7.07
N GLN A 70 8.17 1.63 8.34
CA GLN A 70 8.40 0.53 9.28
C GLN A 70 7.72 -0.76 8.78
N GLY A 71 6.47 -0.68 8.32
CA GLY A 71 5.76 -1.81 7.74
C GLY A 71 6.46 -2.37 6.50
N CYS A 72 6.98 -1.53 5.60
CA CYS A 72 7.77 -1.99 4.46
C CYS A 72 9.05 -2.71 4.90
N VAL A 73 9.75 -2.22 5.92
CA VAL A 73 10.95 -2.90 6.46
C VAL A 73 10.60 -4.29 7.00
N GLU A 74 9.50 -4.41 7.73
CA GLU A 74 9.04 -5.69 8.27
C GLU A 74 8.67 -6.67 7.15
N LEU A 75 7.94 -6.21 6.13
CA LEU A 75 7.57 -7.04 4.97
C LEU A 75 8.79 -7.44 4.13
N TRP A 76 9.80 -6.58 3.99
CA TRP A 76 11.07 -6.93 3.36
C TRP A 76 11.80 -8.05 4.10
N ARG A 77 11.78 -8.03 5.44
CA ARG A 77 12.33 -9.14 6.24
C ARG A 77 11.58 -10.44 6.01
N VAL A 78 10.25 -10.39 5.91
CA VAL A 78 9.43 -11.57 5.58
C VAL A 78 9.78 -12.10 4.19
N SER A 79 9.90 -11.22 3.18
CA SER A 79 10.33 -11.63 1.83
C SER A 79 11.71 -12.26 1.82
N ALA A 80 12.68 -11.69 2.55
CA ALA A 80 14.02 -12.26 2.67
C ALA A 80 13.99 -13.64 3.37
N GLY A 81 13.15 -13.80 4.39
CA GLY A 81 12.91 -15.10 5.03
C GLY A 81 12.33 -16.13 4.06
N LEU A 82 11.32 -15.72 3.27
CA LEU A 82 10.73 -16.57 2.24
C LEU A 82 11.74 -16.96 1.15
N ALA A 83 12.65 -16.04 0.78
CA ALA A 83 13.77 -16.33 -0.12
C ALA A 83 14.74 -17.38 0.45
N ALA A 84 14.95 -17.39 1.77
CA ALA A 84 15.76 -18.39 2.42
C ALA A 84 15.06 -19.75 2.44
N VAL A 85 13.75 -19.79 2.70
CA VAL A 85 12.95 -21.02 2.66
C VAL A 85 12.96 -21.63 1.25
N LEU A 86 12.74 -20.84 0.20
CA LEU A 86 12.79 -21.31 -1.18
C LEU A 86 14.14 -21.95 -1.53
N ARG A 87 15.25 -21.30 -1.14
CA ARG A 87 16.59 -21.87 -1.34
C ARG A 87 16.84 -23.15 -0.57
N LEU A 88 16.23 -23.32 0.61
CA LEU A 88 16.31 -24.58 1.35
C LEU A 88 15.54 -25.70 0.65
N LEU A 89 14.37 -25.39 0.09
CA LEU A 89 13.60 -26.36 -0.71
C LEU A 89 14.36 -26.75 -1.97
N GLU A 90 14.95 -25.78 -2.69
CA GLU A 90 15.81 -26.05 -3.86
C GLU A 90 17.02 -26.94 -3.50
N ALA A 91 17.67 -26.67 -2.36
CA ALA A 91 18.81 -27.48 -1.92
C ALA A 91 18.42 -28.91 -1.50
N ASP A 92 17.20 -29.09 -0.97
CA ASP A 92 16.65 -30.40 -0.62
C ASP A 92 16.33 -31.22 -1.88
N GLU A 93 15.73 -30.57 -2.89
CA GLU A 93 15.50 -31.16 -4.22
C GLU A 93 16.79 -31.56 -4.93
N GLU A 94 17.88 -30.79 -4.77
CA GLU A 94 19.18 -31.12 -5.36
C GLU A 94 19.94 -32.23 -4.60
N ALA A 95 19.67 -32.41 -3.30
CA ALA A 95 20.35 -33.38 -2.46
C ALA A 95 19.75 -34.79 -2.56
N ASP A 96 18.48 -34.90 -2.94
CA ASP A 96 17.78 -36.17 -3.13
C ASP A 96 17.25 -36.27 -4.57
N GLU A 97 17.77 -37.21 -5.37
CA GLU A 97 17.36 -37.39 -6.78
C GLU A 97 15.86 -37.78 -6.89
N GLU A 98 15.24 -38.22 -5.79
CA GLU A 98 13.80 -38.41 -5.61
C GLU A 98 13.22 -37.28 -4.75
N ALA A 99 13.38 -36.03 -5.21
CA ALA A 99 12.74 -34.88 -4.59
C ALA A 99 11.26 -35.16 -4.28
N ASP A 100 10.89 -35.01 -3.00
CA ASP A 100 9.52 -35.23 -2.56
C ASP A 100 8.59 -34.29 -3.35
N MET A 101 7.52 -34.85 -3.91
CA MET A 101 6.50 -34.09 -4.65
C MET A 101 5.91 -32.97 -3.78
N ASP A 102 5.93 -33.15 -2.46
CA ASP A 102 5.51 -32.14 -1.49
C ASP A 102 6.51 -30.96 -1.44
N THR A 103 7.82 -31.19 -1.51
CA THR A 103 8.85 -30.13 -1.56
C THR A 103 8.70 -29.27 -2.80
N VAL A 104 8.57 -29.91 -3.97
CA VAL A 104 8.32 -29.23 -5.26
C VAL A 104 7.00 -28.46 -5.24
N GLY A 105 5.96 -29.06 -4.67
CA GLY A 105 4.64 -28.43 -4.51
C GLY A 105 4.70 -27.17 -3.65
N ILE A 106 5.39 -27.23 -2.51
CA ILE A 106 5.57 -26.08 -1.61
C ILE A 106 6.40 -24.99 -2.30
N HIS A 107 7.48 -25.33 -3.00
CA HIS A 107 8.28 -24.37 -3.75
C HIS A 107 7.43 -23.61 -4.79
N CYS A 108 6.66 -24.36 -5.58
CA CYS A 108 5.76 -23.82 -6.60
C CYS A 108 4.68 -22.88 -6.03
N LEU A 109 4.26 -23.09 -4.77
CA LEU A 109 3.31 -22.21 -4.08
C LEU A 109 3.99 -20.96 -3.50
N LEU A 110 5.17 -21.12 -2.91
CA LEU A 110 5.85 -20.05 -2.19
C LEU A 110 6.56 -19.05 -3.13
N ALA A 111 7.11 -19.51 -4.27
CA ALA A 111 7.78 -18.66 -5.24
C ALA A 111 6.88 -17.53 -5.79
N PRO A 112 5.66 -17.79 -6.29
CA PRO A 112 4.77 -16.73 -6.75
C PRO A 112 4.28 -15.83 -5.60
N LEU A 113 4.05 -16.37 -4.39
CA LEU A 113 3.67 -15.57 -3.23
C LEU A 113 4.78 -14.58 -2.83
N LYS A 114 6.05 -14.99 -2.91
CA LYS A 114 7.19 -14.11 -2.70
C LYS A 114 7.21 -12.98 -3.73
N ALA A 115 7.06 -13.31 -5.01
CA ALA A 115 7.06 -12.32 -6.08
C ALA A 115 5.93 -11.28 -5.89
N GLN A 116 4.73 -11.73 -5.52
CA GLN A 116 3.61 -10.85 -5.21
C GLN A 116 3.88 -9.94 -4.01
N LEU A 117 4.52 -10.47 -2.95
CA LEU A 117 4.92 -9.69 -1.79
C LEU A 117 5.95 -8.62 -2.16
N ASP A 118 7.00 -8.98 -2.90
CA ASP A 118 8.04 -8.04 -3.36
C ASP A 118 7.43 -6.90 -4.18
N GLU A 119 6.55 -7.24 -5.13
CA GLU A 119 5.89 -6.25 -5.97
C GLU A 119 4.98 -5.33 -5.15
N ALA A 120 4.20 -5.90 -4.21
CA ALA A 120 3.34 -5.11 -3.33
C ALA A 120 4.13 -4.14 -2.45
N VAL A 121 5.24 -4.59 -1.85
CA VAL A 121 6.11 -3.73 -1.04
C VAL A 121 6.76 -2.66 -1.91
N SER A 122 7.24 -3.01 -3.11
CA SER A 122 7.81 -2.04 -4.05
C SER A 122 6.81 -0.96 -4.45
N ARG A 123 5.54 -1.32 -4.68
CA ARG A 123 4.48 -0.34 -5.00
C ARG A 123 4.23 0.63 -3.84
N VAL A 124 4.19 0.13 -2.60
CA VAL A 124 4.00 0.98 -1.42
C VAL A 124 5.20 1.89 -1.20
N GLN A 125 6.43 1.39 -1.36
CA GLN A 125 7.64 2.20 -1.25
C GLN A 125 7.71 3.30 -2.32
N ALA A 126 7.22 3.06 -3.53
CA ALA A 126 7.16 4.07 -4.57
C ALA A 126 6.15 5.21 -4.28
N MET A 127 5.27 5.05 -3.30
CA MET A 127 4.31 6.07 -2.86
C MET A 127 4.86 6.97 -1.74
N ILE A 128 6.00 6.61 -1.15
CA ILE A 128 6.69 7.33 -0.06
C ILE A 128 7.72 8.28 -0.65
#